data_AF-A0A640WE75-F1
#
_entry.id   AF-A0A640WE75-F1
#
_cell.length_a   1.000
_cell.length_b   1.000
_cell.length_c   1.000
_cell.angle_alpha   90.00
_cell.angle_beta   90.00
_cell.angle_gamma   90.00
#
_symmetry.space_group_name_H-M   'P 1'
#
loop_
_entity.id
_entity.type
_entity.pdbx_description
1 polymer ?
#
loop_
_entity_poly.entity_id
_entity_poly.type
_entity_poly.pdbx_seq_one_letter_code
_entity_poly.pdbx_strand_id
1 'polypeptide(L)'
;MPSRRAGTGTPASRSLPRAGGRCRAAGGTGNGRDATAAGRADVTHLSTTSRRASAQPSTITADLAPGRAMPLSLASLPAMASDRLALHNALHVARQPLEFDWHGRKAMLRLLPEGTAIDQAWSITLDLGGEPLLLSGSAAALDRLGEHPDRRRDLREVDRELVAMWLEVVWLEWLEPLERRLEVDIHLRPALSAPMERLARLCIAFEIDGETHPLALDLPVAIAERLLPTLDSAFPARRAPADGVVATLRIESGAQTLTLGEWRSLRAGDVVMLDGAVADGVRLNLADRFGCRARFSDTGLRADGPLGASSPDRAPNPSCEAPNRPGKESVMSEPPVDKSTPPARSETPVDSSASSTEAPDVDSSPTDPLDSAGLNLDDLPVQLTCELGRLELSLGELRRLGEGSVLPLERHPERAVDLVVNGRRMGRGRLVAIGDAVGVQVERLALDEGRAGDD
;
A
#
# COMPACT_ATOMS: atom_id res chain seq x y z
N MET A 1 0.87 -41.31 -47.52
CA MET A 1 0.54 -42.62 -48.13
C MET A 1 1.20 -43.69 -47.29
N PRO A 2 0.54 -44.75 -46.83
CA PRO A 2 -0.88 -45.14 -46.98
C PRO A 2 -1.57 -45.27 -45.59
N SER A 3 -2.83 -45.65 -45.39
CA SER A 3 -4.08 -45.53 -46.14
C SER A 3 -5.23 -45.92 -45.19
N ARG A 4 -6.32 -45.16 -45.28
CA ARG A 4 -7.75 -45.54 -45.17
C ARG A 4 -8.20 -46.71 -44.25
N ARG A 5 -9.21 -46.44 -43.39
CA ARG A 5 -10.64 -46.71 -43.72
C ARG A 5 -11.61 -46.11 -42.69
N ALA A 6 -12.71 -45.60 -43.23
CA ALA A 6 -13.89 -45.11 -42.54
C ALA A 6 -14.81 -46.24 -42.06
N GLY A 7 -15.63 -45.95 -41.06
CA GLY A 7 -16.74 -46.79 -40.61
C GLY A 7 -17.80 -45.96 -39.89
N THR A 8 -18.84 -45.59 -40.64
CA THR A 8 -20.11 -45.00 -40.20
C THR A 8 -20.97 -46.02 -39.43
N GLY A 9 -21.73 -45.57 -38.43
CA GLY A 9 -22.79 -46.41 -37.83
C GLY A 9 -23.63 -45.71 -36.76
N THR A 10 -24.75 -45.12 -37.17
CA THR A 10 -25.91 -44.80 -36.32
C THR A 10 -26.71 -46.08 -36.05
N PRO A 11 -27.41 -46.19 -34.90
CA PRO A 11 -28.86 -46.37 -34.95
C PRO A 11 -29.55 -45.48 -33.88
N ALA A 12 -30.55 -44.68 -34.25
CA ALA A 12 -31.96 -45.01 -34.42
C ALA A 12 -32.73 -45.19 -33.09
N SER A 13 -33.72 -44.32 -32.97
CA SER A 13 -34.71 -44.11 -31.92
C SER A 13 -35.83 -45.15 -31.91
N ARG A 14 -36.43 -45.37 -30.72
CA ARG A 14 -37.81 -45.84 -30.45
C ARG A 14 -38.12 -45.50 -28.98
N SER A 15 -38.91 -44.48 -28.61
CA SER A 15 -40.38 -44.26 -28.72
C SER A 15 -41.25 -44.94 -27.63
N LEU A 16 -41.69 -44.11 -26.65
CA LEU A 16 -43.01 -44.01 -25.96
C LEU A 16 -43.49 -45.16 -25.02
N PRO A 17 -44.52 -44.96 -24.15
CA PRO A 17 -45.41 -43.79 -23.86
C PRO A 17 -45.43 -43.36 -22.36
N ARG A 18 -45.79 -42.14 -21.95
CA ARG A 18 -47.10 -41.43 -21.85
C ARG A 18 -48.16 -42.06 -20.90
N ALA A 19 -48.31 -41.49 -19.71
CA ALA A 19 -49.54 -41.36 -18.90
C ALA A 19 -49.28 -40.22 -17.87
N GLY A 20 -50.09 -39.19 -17.64
CA GLY A 20 -51.52 -39.02 -17.87
C GLY A 20 -52.26 -39.14 -16.53
N GLY A 21 -52.38 -38.04 -15.76
CA GLY A 21 -53.11 -38.05 -14.49
C GLY A 21 -53.38 -36.66 -13.93
N ARG A 22 -54.49 -36.06 -14.37
CA ARG A 22 -55.16 -34.91 -13.73
C ARG A 22 -56.16 -35.46 -12.70
N CYS A 23 -56.21 -34.91 -11.48
CA CYS A 23 -57.39 -34.90 -10.59
C CYS A 23 -57.35 -33.59 -9.79
N ARG A 24 -58.09 -32.54 -10.16
CA ARG A 24 -59.49 -32.19 -9.81
C ARG A 24 -59.74 -31.94 -8.32
N ALA A 25 -60.13 -30.69 -8.06
CA ALA A 25 -60.67 -30.16 -6.82
C ALA A 25 -61.98 -30.84 -6.42
N ALA A 26 -62.19 -30.95 -5.12
CA ALA A 26 -63.50 -31.14 -4.49
C ALA A 26 -63.57 -30.23 -3.26
N GLY A 27 -64.57 -29.35 -3.24
CA GLY A 27 -64.98 -28.60 -2.06
C GLY A 27 -65.78 -29.48 -1.11
N GLY A 28 -65.79 -29.09 0.16
CA GLY A 28 -66.61 -29.70 1.21
C GLY A 28 -66.77 -28.74 2.37
N THR A 29 -67.93 -28.11 2.43
CA THR A 29 -68.46 -27.32 3.55
C THR A 29 -68.86 -28.22 4.72
N GLY A 30 -68.63 -27.78 5.96
CA GLY A 30 -69.17 -28.43 7.16
C GLY A 30 -68.94 -27.61 8.42
N ASN A 31 -70.03 -27.09 8.99
CA ASN A 31 -70.12 -26.23 10.16
C ASN A 31 -70.08 -27.03 11.49
N GLY A 32 -69.54 -26.41 12.54
CA GLY A 32 -70.26 -26.27 13.82
C GLY A 32 -69.69 -26.90 15.11
N ARG A 33 -69.34 -25.99 16.05
CA ARG A 33 -69.55 -26.01 17.53
C ARG A 33 -68.81 -27.08 18.35
N ASP A 34 -68.41 -26.91 19.61
CA ASP A 34 -68.30 -25.85 20.62
C ASP A 34 -67.43 -26.48 21.74
N ALA A 35 -66.57 -25.71 22.44
CA ALA A 35 -66.31 -25.82 23.90
C ALA A 35 -65.03 -25.06 24.35
N THR A 36 -65.25 -23.82 24.76
CA THR A 36 -64.77 -23.14 25.99
C THR A 36 -63.64 -23.75 26.84
N ALA A 37 -62.55 -22.97 27.04
CA ALA A 37 -62.05 -22.45 28.34
C ALA A 37 -60.69 -21.74 28.12
N ALA A 38 -60.65 -20.40 28.03
CA ALA A 38 -60.33 -19.47 29.13
C ALA A 38 -58.83 -19.41 29.52
N GLY A 39 -58.17 -18.30 29.19
CA GLY A 39 -56.81 -17.96 29.66
C GLY A 39 -56.19 -16.79 28.90
N ARG A 40 -56.59 -15.56 29.25
CA ARG A 40 -56.07 -14.28 28.72
C ARG A 40 -54.59 -14.07 29.06
N ALA A 41 -53.80 -13.63 28.07
CA ALA A 41 -52.80 -12.56 28.23
C ALA A 41 -52.47 -11.97 26.84
N ASP A 42 -52.50 -10.64 26.77
CA ASP A 42 -52.48 -9.82 25.56
C ASP A 42 -51.21 -9.94 24.70
N VAL A 43 -51.42 -10.12 23.39
CA VAL A 43 -50.41 -9.90 22.35
C VAL A 43 -50.91 -8.78 21.45
N THR A 44 -50.19 -7.66 21.48
CA THR A 44 -50.42 -6.49 20.65
C THR A 44 -50.02 -6.79 19.20
N HIS A 45 -50.95 -6.50 18.29
CA HIS A 45 -50.79 -6.50 16.84
C HIS A 45 -49.65 -5.60 16.37
N LEU A 46 -48.88 -6.04 15.36
CA LEU A 46 -48.43 -5.18 14.26
C LEU A 46 -47.99 -6.01 13.04
N SER A 47 -48.98 -6.24 12.17
CA SER A 47 -48.94 -6.03 10.72
C SER A 47 -47.61 -6.22 9.99
N THR A 48 -47.47 -7.36 9.33
CA THR A 48 -46.57 -7.62 8.20
C THR A 48 -47.05 -6.87 6.95
N THR A 49 -46.29 -5.86 6.52
CA THR A 49 -46.32 -5.39 5.12
C THR A 49 -44.92 -5.43 4.53
N SER A 50 -44.79 -6.30 3.55
CA SER A 50 -43.67 -6.47 2.64
C SER A 50 -43.30 -5.17 1.93
N ARG A 51 -42.03 -4.76 2.03
CA ARG A 51 -41.37 -3.89 1.05
C ARG A 51 -40.04 -4.51 0.67
N ARG A 52 -39.96 -4.99 -0.58
CA ARG A 52 -38.70 -5.22 -1.31
C ARG A 52 -37.88 -3.93 -1.24
N ALA A 53 -36.76 -3.95 -0.53
CA ALA A 53 -35.69 -2.99 -0.67
C ALA A 53 -34.55 -3.68 -1.44
N SER A 54 -34.22 -3.14 -2.60
CA SER A 54 -33.04 -3.46 -3.39
C SER A 54 -31.79 -3.18 -2.56
N ALA A 55 -31.04 -4.22 -2.19
CA ALA A 55 -29.73 -4.09 -1.57
C ALA A 55 -28.71 -3.63 -2.63
N GLN A 56 -28.35 -2.34 -2.58
CA GLN A 56 -27.11 -1.86 -3.17
C GLN A 56 -25.93 -2.32 -2.30
N PRO A 57 -24.75 -2.60 -2.87
CA PRO A 57 -23.58 -2.97 -2.10
C PRO A 57 -23.15 -1.78 -1.24
N SER A 58 -23.24 -1.93 0.08
CA SER A 58 -22.72 -0.97 1.04
C SER A 58 -21.20 -0.94 0.95
N THR A 59 -20.68 0.00 0.17
CA THR A 59 -19.31 0.47 0.29
C THR A 59 -19.16 0.99 1.72
N ILE A 60 -18.34 0.31 2.52
CA ILE A 60 -17.92 0.82 3.84
C ILE A 60 -16.95 1.97 3.53
N THR A 61 -17.51 3.14 3.27
CA THR A 61 -16.79 4.39 3.42
C THR A 61 -16.75 4.63 4.92
N ALA A 62 -15.65 4.22 5.57
CA ALA A 62 -15.37 4.64 6.92
C ALA A 62 -15.30 6.18 6.90
N ASP A 63 -16.35 6.79 7.43
CA ASP A 63 -16.44 8.22 7.67
C ASP A 63 -15.35 8.57 8.71
N LEU A 64 -14.17 8.93 8.21
CA LEU A 64 -13.07 9.47 9.01
C LEU A 64 -13.45 10.88 9.46
N ALA A 65 -14.37 10.95 10.42
CA ALA A 65 -14.46 12.12 11.28
C ALA A 65 -13.05 12.36 11.87
N PRO A 66 -12.54 13.60 11.90
CA PRO A 66 -11.26 13.91 12.52
C PRO A 66 -11.42 13.82 14.04
N GLY A 67 -11.51 12.60 14.55
CA GLY A 67 -11.25 12.32 15.95
C GLY A 67 -9.83 12.80 16.21
N ARG A 68 -9.65 13.68 17.20
CA ARG A 68 -8.33 14.06 17.72
C ARG A 68 -7.51 12.79 17.91
N ALA A 69 -6.61 12.50 16.98
CA ALA A 69 -5.62 11.47 17.17
C ALA A 69 -4.80 11.92 18.38
N MET A 70 -4.90 11.19 19.48
CA MET A 70 -3.94 11.38 20.57
C MET A 70 -2.54 11.24 19.96
N PRO A 71 -1.60 12.16 20.26
CA PRO A 71 -0.25 12.03 19.77
C PRO A 71 0.29 10.67 20.25
N LEU A 72 0.58 9.79 19.30
CA LEU A 72 1.22 8.50 19.58
C LEU A 72 2.53 8.80 20.28
N SER A 73 2.66 8.39 21.55
CA SER A 73 3.94 8.49 22.24
C SER A 73 4.80 7.29 21.84
N LEU A 74 6.09 7.50 21.63
CA LEU A 74 7.04 6.41 21.36
C LEU A 74 6.97 5.31 22.44
N ALA A 75 6.69 5.70 23.69
CA ALA A 75 6.52 4.77 24.81
C ALA A 75 5.22 3.94 24.74
N SER A 76 4.22 4.38 23.97
CA SER A 76 2.95 3.65 23.77
C SER A 76 2.98 2.68 22.60
N LEU A 77 4.06 2.68 21.80
CA LEU A 77 4.21 1.77 20.68
C LEU A 77 4.80 0.43 21.16
N PRO A 78 4.31 -0.70 20.63
CA PRO A 78 4.92 -2.00 20.92
C PRO A 78 6.36 -2.03 20.41
N ALA A 79 7.30 -2.43 21.27
CA ALA A 79 8.67 -2.66 20.88
C ALA A 79 8.80 -4.05 20.23
N MET A 80 9.42 -4.11 19.05
CA MET A 80 9.67 -5.36 18.35
C MET A 80 11.13 -5.40 17.89
N ALA A 81 11.79 -6.55 18.07
CA ALA A 81 13.15 -6.74 17.60
C ALA A 81 13.18 -6.75 16.05
N SER A 82 14.28 -6.26 15.47
CA SER A 82 14.42 -6.05 14.02
C SER A 82 14.28 -7.35 13.20
N ASP A 83 14.84 -8.44 13.72
CA ASP A 83 14.73 -9.80 13.18
C ASP A 83 13.27 -10.30 13.15
N ARG A 84 12.50 -10.02 14.20
CA ARG A 84 11.08 -10.39 14.33
C ARG A 84 10.17 -9.55 13.42
N LEU A 85 10.54 -8.29 13.14
CA LEU A 85 9.76 -7.39 12.30
C LEU A 85 9.64 -7.87 10.86
N ALA A 86 10.71 -8.44 10.30
CA ALA A 86 10.69 -8.96 8.93
C ALA A 86 9.68 -10.10 8.78
N LEU A 87 9.69 -11.06 9.70
CA LEU A 87 8.77 -12.19 9.73
C LEU A 87 7.33 -11.75 9.98
N HIS A 88 7.12 -10.84 10.94
CA HIS A 88 5.80 -10.25 11.19
C HIS A 88 5.23 -9.58 9.93
N ASN A 89 6.00 -8.68 9.30
CA ASN A 89 5.56 -8.01 8.08
C ASN A 89 5.23 -9.00 6.96
N ALA A 90 6.05 -10.06 6.79
CA ALA A 90 5.84 -11.07 5.77
C ALA A 90 4.54 -11.86 5.99
N LEU A 91 4.19 -12.19 7.24
CA LEU A 91 2.93 -12.87 7.56
C LEU A 91 1.71 -11.98 7.32
N HIS A 92 1.80 -10.69 7.64
CA HIS A 92 0.70 -9.73 7.57
C HIS A 92 0.59 -8.97 6.24
N VAL A 93 1.35 -9.36 5.21
CA VAL A 93 1.14 -8.84 3.85
C VAL A 93 -0.28 -9.14 3.39
N ALA A 94 -0.93 -8.16 2.75
CA ALA A 94 -2.23 -8.38 2.11
C ALA A 94 -2.11 -9.46 1.03
N ARG A 95 -2.93 -10.50 1.10
CA ARG A 95 -2.88 -11.64 0.18
C ARG A 95 -4.20 -11.82 -0.56
N GLN A 96 -4.15 -12.48 -1.71
CA GLN A 96 -5.36 -12.93 -2.39
C GLN A 96 -6.05 -14.02 -1.56
N PRO A 97 -7.40 -14.07 -1.55
CA PRO A 97 -8.10 -15.18 -0.92
C PRO A 97 -7.79 -16.51 -1.60
N LEU A 98 -7.67 -17.57 -0.81
CA LEU A 98 -7.51 -18.93 -1.30
C LEU A 98 -8.89 -19.56 -1.49
N GLU A 99 -9.26 -19.86 -2.72
CA GLU A 99 -10.49 -20.59 -3.03
C GLU A 99 -10.23 -22.09 -3.09
N PHE A 100 -11.19 -22.88 -2.58
CA PHE A 100 -11.09 -24.33 -2.56
C PHE A 100 -12.41 -25.06 -2.38
N ASP A 101 -12.38 -26.38 -2.56
CA ASP A 101 -13.52 -27.26 -2.34
C ASP A 101 -13.54 -27.83 -0.91
N TRP A 102 -14.62 -27.57 -0.17
CA TRP A 102 -14.87 -28.05 1.18
C TRP A 102 -16.11 -28.94 1.20
N HIS A 103 -15.91 -30.26 1.27
CA HIS A 103 -16.99 -31.27 1.20
C HIS A 103 -17.95 -31.04 0.01
N GLY A 104 -17.40 -30.74 -1.17
CA GLY A 104 -18.16 -30.49 -2.40
C GLY A 104 -18.79 -29.09 -2.51
N ARG A 105 -18.51 -28.19 -1.56
CA ARG A 105 -18.90 -26.77 -1.60
C ARG A 105 -17.69 -25.88 -1.88
N LYS A 106 -17.90 -24.73 -2.51
CA LYS A 106 -16.82 -23.74 -2.64
C LYS A 106 -16.67 -22.95 -1.34
N ALA A 107 -15.46 -22.97 -0.80
CA ALA A 107 -15.05 -22.20 0.36
C ALA A 107 -13.87 -21.29 0.01
N MET A 108 -13.66 -20.29 0.86
CA MET A 108 -12.60 -19.31 0.69
C MET A 108 -11.92 -19.02 2.03
N LEU A 109 -10.59 -18.93 2.02
CA LEU A 109 -9.79 -18.45 3.14
C LEU A 109 -9.21 -17.07 2.83
N ARG A 110 -9.36 -16.13 3.76
CA ARG A 110 -8.84 -14.76 3.60
C ARG A 110 -8.11 -14.32 4.86
N LEU A 111 -6.98 -13.63 4.71
CA LEU A 111 -6.33 -12.97 5.84
C LEU A 111 -7.15 -11.75 6.31
N LEU A 112 -7.36 -11.67 7.61
CA LEU A 112 -8.03 -10.54 8.27
C LEU A 112 -6.99 -9.56 8.86
N PRO A 113 -7.34 -8.28 9.02
CA PRO A 113 -6.47 -7.31 9.68
C PRO A 113 -6.03 -7.76 11.06
N GLU A 114 -4.80 -7.43 11.43
CA GLU A 114 -4.30 -7.64 12.79
C GLU A 114 -5.19 -6.87 13.78
N GLY A 115 -5.50 -7.50 14.91
CA GLY A 115 -6.40 -6.94 15.93
C GLY A 115 -7.90 -7.15 15.66
N THR A 116 -8.27 -7.87 14.59
CA THR A 116 -9.67 -8.32 14.42
C THR A 116 -10.11 -9.08 15.67
N ALA A 117 -11.20 -8.63 16.30
CA ALA A 117 -11.74 -9.28 17.49
C ALA A 117 -12.36 -10.62 17.10
N ILE A 118 -11.88 -11.69 17.72
CA ILE A 118 -12.36 -13.06 17.49
C ILE A 118 -12.81 -13.59 18.84
N ASP A 119 -14.08 -13.98 18.92
CA ASP A 119 -14.63 -14.72 20.06
C ASP A 119 -13.93 -16.08 20.12
N GLN A 120 -13.22 -16.36 21.22
CA GLN A 120 -12.42 -17.58 21.40
C GLN A 120 -13.22 -18.60 22.22
N ALA A 121 -14.33 -19.06 21.66
CA ALA A 121 -15.21 -20.03 22.32
C ALA A 121 -14.59 -21.44 22.41
N TRP A 122 -13.64 -21.75 21.51
CA TRP A 122 -12.90 -23.01 21.49
C TRP A 122 -11.45 -22.79 21.07
N SER A 123 -10.60 -23.76 21.40
CA SER A 123 -9.22 -23.79 20.96
C SER A 123 -8.72 -25.24 20.82
N ILE A 124 -7.81 -25.44 19.87
CA ILE A 124 -7.18 -26.72 19.58
C ILE A 124 -5.71 -26.50 19.19
N THR A 125 -4.85 -27.45 19.55
CA THR A 125 -3.44 -27.43 19.18
C THR A 125 -3.25 -28.21 17.88
N LEU A 126 -2.56 -27.62 16.90
CA LEU A 126 -2.02 -28.35 15.76
C LEU A 126 -0.53 -28.56 16.02
N ASP A 127 -0.10 -29.81 16.15
CA ASP A 127 1.29 -30.20 16.36
C ASP A 127 1.93 -30.49 14.99
N LEU A 128 2.85 -29.63 14.56
CA LEU A 128 3.53 -29.72 13.27
C LEU A 128 4.96 -30.25 13.51
N GLY A 129 5.14 -31.57 13.42
CA GLY A 129 6.44 -32.20 13.61
C GLY A 129 7.09 -31.94 14.99
N GLY A 130 6.29 -31.80 16.05
CA GLY A 130 6.74 -31.55 17.43
C GLY A 130 6.61 -30.10 17.89
N GLU A 131 6.24 -29.18 17.00
CA GLU A 131 6.08 -27.76 17.28
C GLU A 131 4.57 -27.39 17.29
N PRO A 132 4.00 -27.05 18.46
CA PRO A 132 2.58 -26.75 18.56
C PRO A 132 2.25 -25.35 18.04
N LEU A 133 1.12 -25.20 17.34
CA LEU A 133 0.44 -23.93 17.12
C LEU A 133 -0.99 -24.00 17.67
N LEU A 134 -1.54 -22.87 18.11
CA LEU A 134 -2.90 -22.83 18.64
C LEU A 134 -3.86 -22.24 17.61
N LEU A 135 -4.91 -22.99 17.28
CA LEU A 135 -6.04 -22.52 16.48
C LEU A 135 -7.24 -22.27 17.40
N SER A 136 -7.88 -21.13 17.26
CA SER A 136 -9.06 -20.74 18.05
C SER A 136 -10.09 -19.98 17.22
N GLY A 137 -11.34 -19.98 17.68
CA GLY A 137 -12.42 -19.30 16.96
C GLY A 137 -13.75 -19.32 17.69
N SER A 138 -14.79 -18.83 17.01
CA SER A 138 -16.15 -18.78 17.56
C SER A 138 -16.82 -20.15 17.52
N ALA A 139 -17.87 -20.35 18.32
CA ALA A 139 -18.62 -21.61 18.34
C ALA A 139 -19.17 -21.98 16.95
N ALA A 140 -19.68 -20.98 16.21
CA ALA A 140 -20.15 -21.17 14.84
C ALA A 140 -19.04 -21.63 13.88
N ALA A 141 -17.80 -21.17 14.11
CA ALA A 141 -16.64 -21.62 13.34
C ALA A 141 -16.34 -23.10 13.59
N LEU A 142 -16.40 -23.57 14.85
CA LEU A 142 -16.21 -24.99 15.18
C LEU A 142 -17.28 -25.87 14.53
N ASP A 143 -18.54 -25.43 14.60
CA ASP A 143 -19.66 -26.16 14.02
C ASP A 143 -19.52 -26.34 12.51
N ARG A 144 -18.98 -25.35 11.80
CA ARG A 144 -18.75 -25.41 10.34
C ARG A 144 -17.49 -26.16 9.96
N LEU A 145 -16.40 -25.98 10.70
CA LEU A 145 -15.16 -26.70 10.47
C LEU A 145 -15.26 -28.19 10.78
N GLY A 146 -16.14 -28.58 11.70
CA GLY A 146 -16.39 -29.99 12.03
C GLY A 146 -17.61 -30.59 11.34
N GLU A 147 -18.15 -29.95 10.30
CA GLU A 147 -19.34 -30.40 9.59
C GLU A 147 -19.03 -31.66 8.76
N HIS A 148 -19.74 -32.75 9.02
CA HIS A 148 -19.64 -33.99 8.25
C HIS A 148 -20.97 -34.76 8.32
N PRO A 149 -21.39 -35.50 7.26
CA PRO A 149 -22.66 -36.23 7.24
C PRO A 149 -22.87 -37.19 8.43
N ASP A 150 -21.78 -37.76 8.95
CA ASP A 150 -21.83 -38.71 10.07
C ASP A 150 -21.83 -38.06 11.46
N ARG A 151 -21.81 -36.72 11.56
CA ARG A 151 -21.82 -36.03 12.86
C ARG A 151 -23.18 -36.18 13.54
N ARG A 152 -23.20 -36.83 14.71
CA ARG A 152 -24.42 -37.07 15.50
C ARG A 152 -24.56 -36.24 16.78
N ARG A 153 -23.47 -35.59 17.21
CA ARG A 153 -23.42 -34.78 18.45
C ARG A 153 -22.84 -33.42 18.15
N ASP A 154 -23.21 -32.46 18.99
CA ASP A 154 -22.56 -31.16 19.05
C ASP A 154 -21.13 -31.33 19.58
N LEU A 155 -20.14 -30.74 18.89
CA LEU A 155 -18.73 -30.87 19.28
C LEU A 155 -18.43 -30.20 20.62
N ARG A 156 -19.27 -29.27 21.09
CA ARG A 156 -19.10 -28.58 22.38
C ARG A 156 -19.46 -29.45 23.57
N GLU A 157 -20.27 -30.48 23.35
CA GLU A 157 -20.73 -31.42 24.38
C GLU A 157 -19.85 -32.67 24.47
N VAL A 158 -18.84 -32.76 23.60
CA VAL A 158 -17.96 -33.92 23.45
C VAL A 158 -16.61 -33.63 24.11
N ASP A 159 -15.94 -34.67 24.58
CA ASP A 159 -14.60 -34.56 25.14
C ASP A 159 -13.61 -33.94 24.13
N ARG A 160 -12.68 -33.12 24.62
CA ARG A 160 -11.74 -32.37 23.77
C ARG A 160 -10.83 -33.27 22.93
N GLU A 161 -10.47 -34.45 23.42
CA GLU A 161 -9.68 -35.42 22.67
C GLU A 161 -10.48 -35.97 21.48
N LEU A 162 -11.76 -36.28 21.70
CA LEU A 162 -12.66 -36.76 20.66
C LEU A 162 -12.94 -35.66 19.62
N VAL A 163 -13.04 -34.39 20.03
CA VAL A 163 -13.15 -33.27 19.10
C VAL A 163 -11.90 -33.16 18.23
N ALA A 164 -10.71 -33.27 18.83
CA ALA A 164 -9.46 -33.21 18.08
C ALA A 164 -9.34 -34.33 17.05
N MET A 165 -9.60 -35.57 17.47
CA MET A 165 -9.63 -36.73 16.59
C MET A 165 -10.68 -36.59 15.48
N TRP A 166 -11.86 -36.04 15.80
CA TRP A 166 -12.90 -35.79 14.80
C TRP A 166 -12.45 -34.79 13.74
N LEU A 167 -11.89 -33.66 14.17
CA LEU A 167 -11.39 -32.63 13.24
C LEU A 167 -10.23 -33.16 12.38
N GLU A 168 -9.35 -34.01 12.93
CA GLU A 168 -8.25 -34.61 12.18
C GLU A 168 -8.77 -35.48 11.02
N VAL A 169 -9.85 -36.25 11.26
CA VAL A 169 -10.51 -37.05 10.22
C VAL A 169 -11.23 -36.16 9.21
N VAL A 170 -11.98 -35.15 9.66
CA VAL A 170 -12.73 -34.25 8.76
C VAL A 170 -11.79 -33.44 7.86
N TRP A 171 -10.62 -33.05 8.38
CA TRP A 171 -9.64 -32.24 7.67
C TRP A 171 -8.59 -33.07 6.92
N LEU A 172 -8.70 -34.40 6.89
CA LEU A 172 -7.64 -35.26 6.33
C LEU A 172 -7.27 -34.90 4.88
N GLU A 173 -8.25 -34.61 4.03
CA GLU A 173 -8.04 -34.19 2.63
C GLU A 173 -7.23 -32.87 2.50
N TRP A 174 -7.19 -32.09 3.58
CA TRP A 174 -6.52 -30.81 3.72
C TRP A 174 -5.16 -30.92 4.43
N LEU A 175 -5.08 -31.78 5.43
CA LEU A 175 -3.87 -32.04 6.20
C LEU A 175 -2.84 -32.76 5.32
N GLU A 176 -3.21 -33.80 4.57
CA GLU A 176 -2.24 -34.57 3.77
C GLU A 176 -1.49 -33.73 2.71
N PRO A 177 -2.13 -32.84 1.92
CA PRO A 177 -1.39 -31.93 1.03
C PRO A 177 -0.48 -30.96 1.77
N LEU A 178 -0.90 -30.50 2.96
CA LEU A 178 -0.14 -29.57 3.76
C LEU A 178 1.09 -30.24 4.38
N GLU A 179 0.94 -31.45 4.94
CA GLU A 179 2.02 -32.31 5.45
C GLU A 179 3.08 -32.56 4.38
N ARG A 180 2.64 -32.97 3.19
CA ARG A 180 3.55 -33.18 2.04
C ARG A 180 4.32 -31.93 1.64
N ARG A 181 3.74 -30.75 1.83
CA ARG A 181 4.38 -29.48 1.47
C ARG A 181 5.29 -28.93 2.57
N LEU A 182 4.97 -29.21 3.82
CA LEU A 182 5.77 -28.79 4.98
C LEU A 182 6.83 -29.81 5.39
N GLU A 183 6.76 -31.04 4.82
CA GLU A 183 7.60 -32.19 5.15
C GLU A 183 7.57 -32.55 6.65
N VAL A 184 6.38 -32.41 7.26
CA VAL A 184 6.11 -32.74 8.66
C VAL A 184 4.71 -33.32 8.79
N ASP A 185 4.52 -34.22 9.75
CA ASP A 185 3.20 -34.73 10.11
C ASP A 185 2.43 -33.68 10.95
N ILE A 186 1.12 -33.60 10.76
CA ILE A 186 0.24 -32.65 11.45
C ILE A 186 -0.79 -33.42 12.26
N HIS A 187 -0.71 -33.29 13.59
CA HIS A 187 -1.68 -33.91 14.50
C HIS A 187 -2.49 -32.87 15.26
N LEU A 188 -3.78 -33.17 15.46
CA LEU A 188 -4.65 -32.31 16.24
C LEU A 188 -4.71 -32.83 17.68
N ARG A 189 -4.49 -31.93 18.64
CA ARG A 189 -4.48 -32.25 20.08
C ARG A 189 -5.30 -31.24 20.86
N PRO A 190 -5.82 -31.62 22.04
CA PRO A 190 -6.44 -30.66 22.95
C PRO A 190 -5.53 -29.44 23.19
N ALA A 191 -6.14 -28.27 23.37
CA ALA A 191 -5.41 -27.03 23.63
C ALA A 191 -4.48 -27.17 24.85
N LEU A 192 -3.23 -26.76 24.70
CA LEU A 192 -2.28 -26.69 25.81
C LEU A 192 -2.72 -25.61 26.79
N SER A 193 -2.70 -25.92 28.09
CA SER A 193 -3.03 -24.96 29.16
C SER A 193 -1.93 -23.92 29.41
N ALA A 194 -0.70 -24.18 28.95
CA ALA A 194 0.44 -23.31 29.16
C ALA A 194 0.47 -22.17 28.12
N PRO A 195 0.80 -20.93 28.54
CA PRO A 195 0.98 -19.84 27.60
C PRO A 195 2.18 -20.13 26.71
N MET A 196 1.94 -20.24 25.40
CA MET A 196 3.00 -20.35 24.41
C MET A 196 3.71 -19.00 24.26
N GLU A 197 5.02 -19.01 23.98
CA GLU A 197 5.73 -17.80 23.52
C GLU A 197 5.21 -17.41 22.13
N ARG A 198 4.25 -16.50 22.12
CA ARG A 198 3.55 -16.08 20.90
C ARG A 198 4.39 -15.04 20.18
N LEU A 199 4.87 -15.39 18.98
CA LEU A 199 5.52 -14.42 18.10
C LEU A 199 4.46 -13.58 17.38
N ALA A 200 3.51 -14.25 16.73
CA ALA A 200 2.56 -13.63 15.82
C ALA A 200 1.18 -14.28 15.94
N ARG A 201 0.14 -13.45 15.92
CA ARG A 201 -1.26 -13.88 15.80
C ARG A 201 -1.72 -13.60 14.38
N LEU A 202 -1.99 -14.65 13.62
CA LEU A 202 -2.57 -14.54 12.30
C LEU A 202 -4.08 -14.74 12.37
N CYS A 203 -4.85 -13.73 11.95
CA CYS A 203 -6.31 -13.83 11.86
C CYS A 203 -6.70 -14.22 10.42
N ILE A 204 -7.49 -15.28 10.27
CA ILE A 204 -8.02 -15.73 8.98
C ILE A 204 -9.54 -15.84 9.05
N ALA A 205 -10.22 -15.61 7.93
CA ALA A 205 -11.64 -15.82 7.75
C ALA A 205 -11.85 -17.05 6.88
N PHE A 206 -12.58 -18.04 7.40
CA PHE A 206 -13.14 -19.13 6.63
C PHE A 206 -14.54 -18.73 6.16
N GLU A 207 -14.70 -18.54 4.85
CA GLU A 207 -15.93 -18.10 4.20
C GLU A 207 -16.53 -19.26 3.41
N ILE A 208 -17.76 -19.66 3.75
CA ILE A 208 -18.48 -20.75 3.10
C ILE A 208 -19.98 -20.46 3.10
N ASP A 209 -20.67 -20.78 2.00
CA ASP A 209 -22.12 -20.56 1.85
C ASP A 209 -22.59 -19.11 2.13
N GLY A 210 -21.69 -18.14 1.95
CA GLY A 210 -21.95 -16.71 2.24
C GLY A 210 -21.83 -16.33 3.71
N GLU A 211 -21.48 -17.27 4.60
CA GLU A 211 -21.16 -17.02 6.00
C GLU A 211 -19.65 -16.81 6.19
N THR A 212 -19.25 -16.02 7.18
CA THR A 212 -17.84 -15.74 7.51
C THR A 212 -17.53 -16.18 8.93
N HIS A 213 -16.54 -17.06 9.08
CA HIS A 213 -16.12 -17.63 10.34
C HIS A 213 -14.67 -17.22 10.64
N PRO A 214 -14.45 -16.24 11.52
CA PRO A 214 -13.09 -15.80 11.86
C PRO A 214 -12.39 -16.81 12.78
N LEU A 215 -11.10 -17.01 12.52
CA LEU A 215 -10.20 -17.92 13.22
C LEU A 215 -8.90 -17.18 13.55
N ALA A 216 -8.33 -17.47 14.73
CA ALA A 216 -7.02 -16.98 15.14
C ALA A 216 -6.03 -18.14 15.22
N LEU A 217 -4.88 -17.97 14.57
CA LEU A 217 -3.72 -18.85 14.67
C LEU A 217 -2.65 -18.13 15.48
N ASP A 218 -2.30 -18.69 16.63
CA ASP A 218 -1.19 -18.22 17.44
C ASP A 218 0.06 -19.06 17.13
N LEU A 219 1.05 -18.42 16.52
CA LEU A 219 2.20 -19.06 15.89
C LEU A 219 3.48 -18.81 16.69
N PRO A 220 4.23 -19.86 17.07
CA PRO A 220 5.64 -19.75 17.45
C PRO A 220 6.51 -19.29 16.27
N VAL A 221 7.72 -18.80 16.57
CA VAL A 221 8.69 -18.36 15.55
C VAL A 221 9.00 -19.45 14.54
N ALA A 222 9.35 -20.65 15.02
CA ALA A 222 9.75 -21.77 14.17
C ALA A 222 8.65 -22.19 13.18
N ILE A 223 7.39 -22.17 13.64
CA ILE A 223 6.23 -22.46 12.79
C ILE A 223 5.97 -21.35 11.79
N ALA A 224 6.04 -20.09 12.22
CA ALA A 224 5.86 -18.94 11.34
C ALA A 224 6.85 -18.97 10.17
N GLU A 225 8.13 -19.25 10.43
CA GLU A 225 9.16 -19.37 9.39
C GLU A 225 8.89 -20.55 8.44
N ARG A 226 8.45 -21.69 8.98
CA ARG A 226 8.12 -22.88 8.19
C ARG A 226 6.87 -22.70 7.32
N LEU A 227 5.85 -21.99 7.82
CA LEU A 227 4.61 -21.75 7.10
C LEU A 227 4.74 -20.65 6.04
N LEU A 228 5.65 -19.70 6.21
CA LEU A 228 5.73 -18.54 5.33
C LEU A 228 5.92 -18.88 3.83
N PRO A 229 6.81 -19.81 3.41
CA PRO A 229 6.91 -20.19 1.99
C PRO A 229 5.63 -20.82 1.43
N THR A 230 4.93 -21.58 2.27
CA THR A 230 3.63 -22.20 1.97
C THR A 230 2.56 -21.11 1.83
N LEU A 231 2.54 -20.12 2.71
CA LEU A 231 1.66 -18.96 2.60
C LEU A 231 1.96 -18.15 1.33
N ASP A 232 3.22 -17.89 0.98
CA ASP A 232 3.56 -17.12 -0.22
C ASP A 232 3.15 -17.79 -1.53
N SER A 233 3.22 -19.12 -1.57
CA SER A 233 2.84 -19.89 -2.75
C SER A 233 1.34 -20.17 -2.85
N ALA A 234 0.62 -20.36 -1.74
CA ALA A 234 -0.83 -20.60 -1.76
C ALA A 234 -1.68 -19.32 -1.65
N PHE A 235 -1.17 -18.30 -0.96
CA PHE A 235 -1.80 -16.99 -0.77
C PHE A 235 -0.89 -15.91 -1.37
N PRO A 236 -0.87 -15.76 -2.71
CA PRO A 236 0.04 -14.80 -3.34
C PRO A 236 -0.23 -13.39 -2.83
N ALA A 237 0.86 -12.68 -2.52
CA ALA A 237 0.81 -11.31 -2.05
C ALA A 237 0.09 -10.40 -3.06
N ARG A 238 -0.97 -9.74 -2.60
CA ARG A 238 -1.69 -8.72 -3.35
C ARG A 238 -0.99 -7.39 -3.13
N ARG A 239 -0.39 -6.84 -4.19
CA ARG A 239 0.10 -5.46 -4.14
C ARG A 239 -1.09 -4.53 -3.87
N ALA A 240 -0.95 -3.69 -2.84
CA ALA A 240 -1.95 -2.68 -2.56
C ALA A 240 -2.12 -1.80 -3.81
N PRO A 241 -3.36 -1.57 -4.28
CA PRO A 241 -3.59 -0.61 -5.35
C PRO A 241 -3.19 0.77 -4.84
N ALA A 242 -2.08 1.30 -5.35
CA ALA A 242 -1.61 2.64 -5.01
C ALA A 242 -2.35 3.74 -5.79
N ASP A 243 -3.37 3.38 -6.57
CA ASP A 243 -4.06 4.31 -7.48
C ASP A 243 -4.73 5.46 -6.73
N GLY A 244 -5.13 5.26 -5.47
CA GLY A 244 -5.72 6.30 -4.62
C GLY A 244 -4.70 7.19 -3.89
N VAL A 245 -3.39 6.94 -4.02
CA VAL A 245 -2.36 7.80 -3.43
C VAL A 245 -2.39 9.13 -4.17
N VAL A 246 -2.70 10.21 -3.46
CA VAL A 246 -2.70 11.56 -4.01
C VAL A 246 -1.26 12.07 -4.07
N ALA A 247 -0.89 12.62 -5.22
CA ALA A 247 0.39 13.27 -5.43
C ALA A 247 0.18 14.67 -6.02
N THR A 248 1.07 15.58 -5.65
CA THR A 248 1.04 16.97 -6.12
C THR A 248 1.82 17.10 -7.41
N LEU A 249 1.11 17.41 -8.50
CA LEU A 249 1.68 17.76 -9.79
C LEU A 249 1.92 19.28 -9.84
N ARG A 250 3.17 19.69 -10.01
CA ARG A 250 3.54 21.11 -10.19
C ARG A 250 3.48 21.50 -11.66
N ILE A 251 3.04 22.72 -11.90
CA ILE A 251 2.96 23.31 -13.23
C ILE A 251 3.98 24.44 -13.28
N GLU A 252 5.06 24.25 -14.03
CA GLU A 252 6.23 25.12 -14.04
C GLU A 252 6.35 25.82 -15.39
N SER A 253 6.55 27.14 -15.40
CA SER A 253 6.81 27.92 -16.62
C SER A 253 8.27 27.82 -17.08
N GLY A 254 9.18 27.55 -16.15
CA GLY A 254 10.63 27.56 -16.38
C GLY A 254 11.40 27.63 -15.07
N ALA A 255 12.71 27.45 -15.17
CA ALA A 255 13.62 27.58 -14.05
C ALA A 255 14.87 28.35 -14.49
N GLN A 256 15.57 28.95 -13.53
CA GLN A 256 16.85 29.64 -13.74
C GLN A 256 17.76 29.31 -12.57
N THR A 257 19.03 29.03 -12.85
CA THR A 257 20.05 28.96 -11.80
C THR A 257 20.63 30.37 -11.60
N LEU A 258 20.60 30.84 -10.36
CA LEU A 258 21.18 32.11 -9.91
C LEU A 258 22.20 31.84 -8.83
N THR A 259 23.15 32.72 -8.61
CA THR A 259 23.98 32.67 -7.39
C THR A 259 23.19 33.22 -6.20
N LEU A 260 23.60 32.90 -4.97
CA LEU A 260 22.94 33.44 -3.78
C LEU A 260 23.09 34.97 -3.70
N GLY A 261 24.22 35.51 -4.14
CA GLY A 261 24.45 36.96 -4.26
C GLY A 261 23.48 37.61 -5.26
N GLU A 262 23.31 37.00 -6.43
CA GLU A 262 22.32 37.45 -7.43
C GLU A 262 20.90 37.43 -6.85
N TRP A 263 20.51 36.32 -6.21
CA TRP A 263 19.21 36.18 -5.56
C TRP A 263 18.94 37.27 -4.51
N ARG A 264 19.92 37.56 -3.65
CA ARG A 264 19.83 38.62 -2.63
C ARG A 264 19.73 40.02 -3.21
N SER A 265 20.31 40.24 -4.39
CA SER A 265 20.30 41.53 -5.06
C SER A 265 18.99 41.83 -5.81
N LEU A 266 18.16 40.81 -6.08
CA LEU A 266 16.91 40.94 -6.81
C LEU A 266 15.92 41.87 -6.11
N ARG A 267 15.28 42.74 -6.90
CA ARG A 267 14.27 43.70 -6.46
C ARG A 267 12.98 43.54 -7.24
N ALA A 268 11.90 44.07 -6.69
CA ALA A 268 10.65 44.24 -7.42
C ALA A 268 10.90 45.09 -8.68
N GLY A 269 10.49 44.58 -9.83
CA GLY A 269 10.71 45.18 -11.14
C GLY A 269 11.77 44.48 -11.98
N ASP A 270 12.72 43.77 -11.36
CA ASP A 270 13.79 43.06 -12.05
C ASP A 270 13.24 41.91 -12.89
N VAL A 271 13.89 41.64 -14.02
CA VAL A 271 13.51 40.55 -14.92
C VAL A 271 14.59 39.47 -14.93
N VAL A 272 14.20 38.25 -14.57
CA VAL A 272 15.04 37.07 -14.64
C VAL A 272 14.64 36.24 -15.84
N MET A 273 15.58 35.98 -16.75
CA MET A 273 15.34 35.10 -17.91
C MET A 273 15.20 33.65 -17.44
N LEU A 274 14.32 32.87 -18.07
CA LEU A 274 14.05 31.48 -17.69
C LEU A 274 14.59 30.51 -18.75
N ASP A 275 15.29 29.47 -18.30
CA ASP A 275 15.80 28.42 -19.16
C ASP A 275 14.70 27.45 -19.60
N GLY A 276 14.67 27.16 -20.90
CA GLY A 276 13.77 26.18 -21.51
C GLY A 276 12.27 26.54 -21.43
N ALA A 277 11.96 27.78 -21.07
CA ALA A 277 10.61 28.32 -21.07
C ALA A 277 10.16 28.68 -22.49
N VAL A 278 8.93 28.32 -22.84
CA VAL A 278 8.30 28.67 -24.12
C VAL A 278 7.08 29.52 -23.82
N ALA A 279 6.82 30.56 -24.62
CA ALA A 279 5.79 31.56 -24.34
C ALA A 279 4.39 30.99 -23.97
N ASP A 280 4.02 29.84 -24.54
CA ASP A 280 2.75 29.15 -24.29
C ASP A 280 2.91 27.69 -23.80
N GLY A 281 4.14 27.29 -23.46
CA GLY A 281 4.47 25.93 -23.02
C GLY A 281 4.88 25.89 -21.55
N VAL A 282 4.33 24.94 -20.81
CA VAL A 282 4.66 24.70 -19.40
C VAL A 282 5.17 23.27 -19.24
N ARG A 283 5.82 23.01 -18.11
CA ARG A 283 6.27 21.68 -17.71
C ARG A 283 5.44 21.19 -16.55
N LEU A 284 4.92 19.97 -16.66
CA LEU A 284 4.34 19.23 -15.56
C LEU A 284 5.45 18.50 -14.85
N ASN A 285 5.60 18.70 -13.54
CA ASN A 285 6.66 18.09 -12.72
C ASN A 285 6.04 17.37 -11.51
N LEU A 286 6.38 16.10 -11.38
CA LEU A 286 6.01 15.24 -10.27
C LEU A 286 7.27 14.80 -9.54
N ALA A 287 7.42 15.26 -8.28
CA ALA A 287 8.49 14.87 -7.35
C ALA A 287 9.91 15.02 -7.92
N ASP A 288 10.16 16.04 -8.76
CA ASP A 288 11.45 16.33 -9.40
C ASP A 288 12.04 15.17 -10.22
N ARG A 289 11.21 14.18 -10.57
CA ARG A 289 11.66 12.95 -11.24
C ARG A 289 10.86 12.58 -12.46
N PHE A 290 9.62 13.02 -12.54
CA PHE A 290 8.79 12.73 -13.69
C PHE A 290 8.20 14.01 -14.24
N GLY A 291 8.17 14.14 -15.57
CA GLY A 291 7.57 15.30 -16.18
C GLY A 291 7.23 15.12 -17.65
N CYS A 292 6.43 16.04 -18.15
CA CYS A 292 6.13 16.20 -19.57
C CYS A 292 5.85 17.67 -19.88
N ARG A 293 5.87 18.01 -21.17
CA ARG A 293 5.44 19.33 -21.61
C ARG A 293 3.91 19.37 -21.70
N ALA A 294 3.35 20.55 -21.50
CA ALA A 294 1.94 20.80 -21.65
C ALA A 294 1.70 22.21 -22.19
N ARG A 295 0.54 22.45 -22.78
CA ARG A 295 0.16 23.72 -23.38
C ARG A 295 -1.22 24.16 -22.91
N PHE A 296 -1.42 25.47 -22.81
CA PHE A 296 -2.73 26.01 -22.49
C PHE A 296 -3.71 25.75 -23.64
N SER A 297 -4.95 25.42 -23.28
CA SER A 297 -6.09 25.23 -24.17
C SER A 297 -7.31 25.94 -23.58
N ASP A 298 -8.38 26.10 -24.36
CA ASP A 298 -9.60 26.80 -23.93
C ASP A 298 -10.25 26.20 -22.66
N THR A 299 -10.02 24.90 -22.42
CA THR A 299 -10.65 24.12 -21.34
C THR A 299 -9.69 23.75 -20.21
N GLY A 300 -8.42 24.18 -20.25
CA GLY A 300 -7.41 23.83 -19.26
C GLY A 300 -6.04 23.57 -19.87
N LEU A 301 -5.25 22.73 -19.22
CA LEU A 301 -3.87 22.44 -19.63
C LEU A 301 -3.78 21.08 -20.33
N ARG A 302 -3.39 21.06 -21.61
CA ARG A 302 -3.26 19.85 -22.42
C ARG A 302 -1.84 19.29 -22.33
N ALA A 303 -1.69 18.06 -21.87
CA ALA A 303 -0.41 17.37 -21.84
C ALA A 303 0.03 16.91 -23.24
N ASP A 304 1.30 17.12 -23.58
CA ASP A 304 1.91 16.73 -24.85
C ASP A 304 2.32 15.24 -24.86
N GLY A 305 2.24 14.55 -23.72
CA GLY A 305 2.62 13.14 -23.60
C GLY A 305 2.52 12.60 -22.17
N PRO A 306 2.83 11.31 -21.97
CA PRO A 306 2.89 10.71 -20.64
C PRO A 306 4.04 11.31 -19.82
N LEU A 307 3.94 11.21 -18.50
CA LEU A 307 5.02 11.60 -17.59
C LEU A 307 6.22 10.66 -17.79
N GLY A 308 7.28 11.19 -18.41
CA GLY A 308 8.55 10.49 -18.59
C GLY A 308 9.48 10.77 -17.42
N ALA A 309 10.50 9.93 -17.22
CA ALA A 309 11.58 10.26 -16.30
C ALA A 309 12.27 11.55 -16.77
N SER A 310 12.35 12.56 -15.91
CA SER A 310 13.11 13.77 -16.19
C SER A 310 14.60 13.44 -16.08
N SER A 311 15.32 13.46 -17.20
CA SER A 311 16.78 13.58 -17.15
C SER A 311 17.12 15.01 -16.71
N PRO A 312 17.90 15.21 -15.63
CA PRO A 312 18.32 16.55 -15.19
C PRO A 312 19.24 17.29 -16.16
N ASP A 313 19.69 16.65 -17.25
CA ASP A 313 20.58 17.28 -18.22
C ASP A 313 20.46 16.61 -19.59
N ARG A 314 19.97 17.35 -20.58
CA ARG A 314 20.14 16.98 -22.01
C ARG A 314 20.03 18.21 -22.89
N ALA A 315 21.19 18.82 -23.16
CA ALA A 315 21.40 19.51 -24.43
C ALA A 315 21.14 18.54 -25.60
N PRO A 316 20.54 19.00 -26.72
CA PRO A 316 20.24 18.14 -27.86
C PRO A 316 21.52 17.90 -28.67
N ASN A 317 22.27 16.83 -28.38
CA ASN A 317 23.23 16.31 -29.36
C ASN A 317 22.52 15.34 -30.32
N PRO A 318 22.60 15.56 -31.65
CA PRO A 318 22.20 14.57 -32.64
C PRO A 318 23.26 13.47 -32.72
N SER A 319 22.82 12.26 -33.10
CA SER A 319 23.59 11.03 -33.36
C SER A 319 24.04 10.20 -32.13
N CYS A 320 23.32 9.11 -31.90
CA CYS A 320 23.89 7.89 -31.32
C CYS A 320 23.70 6.77 -32.35
N GLU A 321 24.74 6.51 -33.14
CA GLU A 321 24.96 5.19 -33.73
C GLU A 321 25.37 4.22 -32.61
N ALA A 322 24.67 3.09 -32.54
CA ALA A 322 24.94 2.02 -31.59
C ALA A 322 26.19 1.23 -32.02
N PRO A 323 27.20 1.02 -31.15
CA PRO A 323 28.23 0.05 -31.44
C PRO A 323 27.74 -1.37 -31.10
N ASN A 324 27.90 -2.21 -32.11
CA ASN A 324 27.62 -3.62 -32.16
C ASN A 324 28.43 -4.41 -31.11
N ARG A 325 27.81 -5.42 -30.48
CA ARG A 325 28.43 -6.28 -29.46
C ARG A 325 28.75 -7.66 -30.06
N PRO A 326 29.99 -8.15 -29.91
CA PRO A 326 30.25 -9.56 -29.61
C PRO A 326 31.08 -9.64 -28.31
N GLY A 327 31.06 -10.65 -27.45
CA GLY A 327 30.66 -12.04 -27.56
C GLY A 327 31.83 -12.92 -27.08
N LYS A 328 31.68 -13.49 -25.86
CA LYS A 328 32.37 -14.68 -25.27
C LYS A 328 33.74 -14.52 -24.57
N GLU A 329 33.77 -14.87 -23.27
CA GLU A 329 34.47 -16.03 -22.64
C GLU A 329 35.81 -15.53 -22.03
N SER A 330 36.36 -15.94 -20.88
CA SER A 330 36.12 -17.03 -19.91
C SER A 330 37.07 -16.85 -18.70
N VAL A 331 36.74 -17.45 -17.56
CA VAL A 331 37.63 -18.08 -16.53
C VAL A 331 38.23 -17.26 -15.36
N MET A 332 37.97 -17.84 -14.17
CA MET A 332 38.54 -17.79 -12.81
C MET A 332 39.97 -17.29 -12.55
N SER A 333 40.19 -16.71 -11.34
CA SER A 333 41.06 -17.26 -10.28
C SER A 333 40.97 -16.48 -8.94
N GLU A 334 41.13 -17.20 -7.83
CA GLU A 334 41.09 -16.82 -6.39
C GLU A 334 42.23 -15.90 -5.88
N PRO A 335 42.14 -15.37 -4.63
CA PRO A 335 43.07 -14.39 -4.04
C PRO A 335 44.11 -15.03 -3.09
N PRO A 336 45.08 -14.24 -2.57
CA PRO A 336 45.70 -14.54 -1.28
C PRO A 336 45.67 -13.37 -0.27
N VAL A 337 45.74 -13.79 1.00
CA VAL A 337 45.75 -13.03 2.26
C VAL A 337 47.20 -12.80 2.71
N ASP A 338 47.55 -11.62 3.24
CA ASP A 338 48.37 -11.54 4.47
C ASP A 338 48.28 -10.18 5.20
N LYS A 339 48.42 -10.25 6.53
CA LYS A 339 48.33 -9.20 7.55
C LYS A 339 49.73 -8.67 7.93
N SER A 340 49.84 -7.42 8.38
CA SER A 340 50.69 -6.98 9.52
C SER A 340 50.64 -5.46 9.79
N THR A 341 49.96 -5.10 10.89
CA THR A 341 50.26 -4.20 12.04
C THR A 341 51.17 -2.93 11.95
N PRO A 342 50.88 -1.84 12.71
CA PRO A 342 51.46 -0.48 12.56
C PRO A 342 52.45 -0.07 13.68
N PRO A 343 53.03 1.15 13.62
CA PRO A 343 53.54 1.88 14.80
C PRO A 343 53.02 3.34 14.83
N ALA A 344 53.32 4.21 15.80
CA ALA A 344 53.47 4.21 17.26
C ALA A 344 53.73 5.69 17.63
N ARG A 345 53.23 6.16 18.77
CA ARG A 345 53.45 7.50 19.36
C ARG A 345 54.85 7.66 19.97
N SER A 346 55.35 8.91 20.00
CA SER A 346 56.18 9.60 21.03
C SER A 346 56.21 11.11 20.66
N GLU A 347 55.72 12.11 21.41
CA GLU A 347 56.25 12.77 22.64
C GLU A 347 57.74 13.15 22.52
N THR A 348 58.29 14.36 22.79
CA THR A 348 58.02 15.63 23.54
C THR A 348 59.22 16.59 23.22
N PRO A 349 59.61 17.68 23.95
CA PRO A 349 58.95 18.85 24.60
C PRO A 349 59.68 20.24 24.40
N VAL A 350 59.09 21.31 25.00
CA VAL A 350 59.63 22.63 25.53
C VAL A 350 60.56 23.51 24.66
N ASP A 351 60.48 24.85 24.64
CA ASP A 351 60.51 25.81 25.76
C ASP A 351 60.09 27.26 25.36
N SER A 352 59.86 28.06 26.39
CA SER A 352 59.25 29.38 26.58
C SER A 352 60.01 30.58 25.98
N SER A 353 59.31 31.69 25.66
CA SER A 353 59.78 33.09 25.85
C SER A 353 58.71 34.18 25.58
N ALA A 354 58.26 34.80 26.67
CA ALA A 354 58.01 36.23 26.97
C ALA A 354 57.38 37.26 25.98
N SER A 355 56.32 37.91 26.52
CA SER A 355 56.11 39.38 26.70
C SER A 355 55.58 40.28 25.57
N SER A 356 54.26 40.55 25.65
CA SER A 356 53.54 41.84 25.74
C SER A 356 53.80 43.05 24.80
N THR A 357 52.66 43.55 24.28
CA THR A 357 52.25 44.95 23.96
C THR A 357 52.68 45.56 22.62
N GLU A 358 51.74 45.82 21.70
CA GLU A 358 51.11 47.14 21.43
C GLU A 358 50.08 47.02 20.27
N ALA A 359 48.96 47.73 20.40
CA ALA A 359 47.88 47.79 19.40
C ALA A 359 48.27 48.65 18.19
N PRO A 360 47.59 48.47 17.04
CA PRO A 360 46.71 49.58 16.64
C PRO A 360 45.33 49.11 16.17
N ASP A 361 44.35 49.96 16.49
CA ASP A 361 42.95 49.89 16.10
C ASP A 361 42.78 49.85 14.58
N VAL A 362 42.05 48.84 14.09
CA VAL A 362 41.36 48.90 12.80
C VAL A 362 39.94 48.39 12.99
N ASP A 363 39.02 49.35 12.87
CA ASP A 363 37.57 49.22 12.76
C ASP A 363 37.17 47.96 11.97
N SER A 364 36.61 46.98 12.67
CA SER A 364 36.06 45.77 12.07
C SER A 364 34.63 45.63 12.55
N SER A 365 33.70 46.06 11.68
CA SER A 365 32.34 45.53 11.67
C SER A 365 32.39 44.00 11.78
N PRO A 366 31.45 43.36 12.51
CA PRO A 366 31.53 41.93 12.79
C PRO A 366 31.56 41.15 11.47
N THR A 367 32.75 40.65 11.12
CA THR A 367 32.94 39.74 10.01
C THR A 367 32.28 38.43 10.40
N ASP A 368 31.24 38.04 9.65
CA ASP A 368 30.56 36.76 9.85
C ASP A 368 31.61 35.63 9.84
N PRO A 369 31.55 34.63 10.74
CA PRO A 369 32.56 33.57 10.86
C PRO A 369 32.67 32.67 9.60
N LEU A 370 31.86 32.89 8.58
CA LEU A 370 31.91 32.23 7.27
C LEU A 370 32.91 32.91 6.31
N ASP A 371 33.09 34.23 6.40
CA ASP A 371 34.00 34.99 5.52
C ASP A 371 35.48 34.69 5.81
N SER A 372 35.79 34.30 7.05
CA SER A 372 37.15 33.95 7.49
C SER A 372 37.65 32.59 6.97
N ALA A 373 36.77 31.76 6.40
CA ALA A 373 37.11 30.49 5.76
C ALA A 373 37.34 30.60 4.24
N GLY A 374 37.21 31.81 3.66
CA GLY A 374 37.29 32.01 2.20
C GLY A 374 36.14 31.37 1.40
N LEU A 375 35.08 30.93 2.08
CA LEU A 375 33.88 30.40 1.47
C LEU A 375 32.88 31.54 1.30
N ASN A 376 32.92 32.20 0.15
CA ASN A 376 31.93 33.21 -0.19
C ASN A 376 30.59 32.53 -0.47
N LEU A 377 29.66 32.64 0.47
CA LEU A 377 28.34 32.03 0.36
C LEU A 377 27.52 32.62 -0.81
N ASP A 378 27.87 33.82 -1.27
CA ASP A 378 27.19 34.47 -2.39
C ASP A 378 27.39 33.72 -3.73
N ASP A 379 28.45 32.91 -3.86
CA ASP A 379 28.73 32.13 -5.08
C ASP A 379 27.93 30.81 -5.14
N LEU A 380 27.16 30.48 -4.10
CA LEU A 380 26.37 29.26 -4.04
C LEU A 380 25.27 29.25 -5.12
N PRO A 381 25.21 28.27 -6.03
CA PRO A 381 24.14 28.18 -7.02
C PRO A 381 22.81 27.78 -6.37
N VAL A 382 21.77 28.51 -6.71
CA VAL A 382 20.40 28.38 -6.22
C VAL A 382 19.45 28.30 -7.41
N GLN A 383 18.59 27.29 -7.45
CA GLN A 383 17.62 27.13 -8.52
C GLN A 383 16.30 27.85 -8.19
N LEU A 384 15.99 28.86 -9.00
CA LEU A 384 14.71 29.55 -9.02
C LEU A 384 13.77 28.84 -9.99
N THR A 385 12.63 28.36 -9.52
CA THR A 385 11.57 27.76 -10.34
C THR A 385 10.33 28.63 -10.32
N CYS A 386 9.77 28.91 -11.50
CA CYS A 386 8.50 29.64 -11.63
C CYS A 386 7.35 28.66 -11.68
N GLU A 387 6.61 28.52 -10.57
CA GLU A 387 5.41 27.68 -10.47
C GLU A 387 4.17 28.52 -10.83
N LEU A 388 3.40 28.10 -11.84
CA LEU A 388 2.06 28.63 -12.07
C LEU A 388 1.08 28.12 -11.02
N GLY A 389 1.21 26.86 -10.63
CA GLY A 389 0.29 26.26 -9.69
C GLY A 389 0.55 24.79 -9.44
N ARG A 390 -0.34 24.21 -8.64
CA ARG A 390 -0.27 22.82 -8.19
C ARG A 390 -1.62 22.17 -8.41
N LEU A 391 -1.60 20.91 -8.82
CA LEU A 391 -2.78 20.09 -8.97
C LEU A 391 -2.59 18.81 -8.17
N GLU A 392 -3.57 18.48 -7.33
CA GLU A 392 -3.59 17.20 -6.62
C GLU A 392 -4.28 16.16 -7.50
N LEU A 393 -3.54 15.12 -7.86
CA LEU A 393 -4.04 14.01 -8.66
C LEU A 393 -3.74 12.69 -7.98
N SER A 394 -4.67 11.75 -8.09
CA SER A 394 -4.43 10.37 -7.69
C SER A 394 -3.40 9.71 -8.63
N LEU A 395 -2.62 8.77 -8.11
CA LEU A 395 -1.66 8.02 -8.92
C LEU A 395 -2.33 7.29 -10.08
N GLY A 396 -3.60 6.88 -9.91
CA GLY A 396 -4.43 6.31 -10.97
C GLY A 396 -4.72 7.30 -12.10
N GLU A 397 -5.00 8.56 -11.79
CA GLU A 397 -5.17 9.63 -12.79
C GLU A 397 -3.84 9.95 -13.49
N LEU A 398 -2.75 10.08 -12.72
CA LEU A 398 -1.41 10.32 -13.27
C LEU A 398 -0.96 9.21 -14.22
N ARG A 399 -1.29 7.94 -13.93
CA ARG A 399 -1.02 6.79 -14.81
C ARG A 399 -1.79 6.83 -16.13
N ARG A 400 -2.94 7.50 -16.16
CA ARG A 400 -3.77 7.68 -17.37
C ARG A 400 -3.39 8.93 -18.15
N LEU A 401 -2.57 9.81 -17.57
CA LEU A 401 -2.09 11.02 -18.22
C LEU A 401 -1.19 10.64 -19.41
N GLY A 402 -1.63 11.06 -20.59
CA GLY A 402 -0.95 10.84 -21.86
C GLY A 402 -1.19 12.00 -22.81
N GLU A 403 -0.72 11.84 -24.05
CA GLU A 403 -0.89 12.87 -25.08
C GLU A 403 -2.38 13.23 -25.26
N GLY A 404 -2.69 14.53 -25.18
CA GLY A 404 -4.05 15.04 -25.32
C GLY A 404 -4.89 15.03 -24.04
N SER A 405 -4.36 14.54 -22.92
CA SER A 405 -5.05 14.65 -21.62
C SER A 405 -5.19 16.12 -21.22
N VAL A 406 -6.40 16.54 -20.83
CA VAL A 406 -6.68 17.90 -20.38
C VAL A 406 -6.81 17.91 -18.87
N LEU A 407 -5.94 18.68 -18.21
CA LEU A 407 -5.97 18.91 -16.78
C LEU A 407 -6.79 20.17 -16.49
N PRO A 408 -7.76 20.11 -15.57
CA PRO A 408 -8.49 21.28 -15.15
C PRO A 408 -7.52 22.21 -14.43
N LEU A 409 -7.43 23.45 -14.90
CA LEU A 409 -6.68 24.50 -14.24
C LEU A 409 -7.61 25.69 -14.06
N GLU A 410 -7.62 26.26 -12.86
CA GLU A 410 -8.31 27.52 -12.62
C GLU A 410 -7.71 28.57 -13.56
N ARG A 411 -8.59 29.27 -14.29
CA ARG A 411 -8.21 30.26 -15.29
C ARG A 411 -7.18 31.22 -14.70
N HIS A 412 -5.93 31.11 -15.17
CA HIS A 412 -4.81 31.80 -14.55
C HIS A 412 -4.91 33.30 -14.81
N PRO A 413 -5.06 34.14 -13.77
CA PRO A 413 -5.08 35.59 -13.96
C PRO A 413 -3.70 36.03 -14.45
N GLU A 414 -3.63 36.49 -15.69
CA GLU A 414 -2.60 37.44 -16.15
C GLU A 414 -1.13 36.96 -16.05
N ARG A 415 -0.87 35.66 -16.21
CA ARG A 415 0.50 35.08 -16.17
C ARG A 415 1.25 35.35 -14.84
N ALA A 416 0.52 35.52 -13.74
CA ALA A 416 1.12 35.56 -12.42
C ALA A 416 1.74 34.20 -12.09
N VAL A 417 2.93 34.20 -11.47
CA VAL A 417 3.65 32.99 -11.09
C VAL A 417 4.24 33.12 -9.69
N ASP A 418 4.37 31.99 -9.02
CA ASP A 418 5.06 31.88 -7.76
C ASP A 418 6.54 31.59 -7.99
N LEU A 419 7.38 32.37 -7.30
CA LEU A 419 8.83 32.20 -7.32
C LEU A 419 9.20 31.21 -6.22
N VAL A 420 9.65 30.02 -6.60
CA VAL A 420 9.96 28.91 -5.66
C VAL A 420 11.44 28.59 -5.70
N VAL A 421 12.05 28.52 -4.52
CA VAL A 421 13.46 28.17 -4.32
C VAL A 421 13.55 27.08 -3.27
N ASN A 422 14.23 25.97 -3.56
CA ASN A 422 14.35 24.81 -2.66
C ASN A 422 12.99 24.34 -2.10
N GLY A 423 11.94 24.36 -2.94
CA GLY A 423 10.58 23.95 -2.58
C GLY A 423 9.78 24.94 -1.72
N ARG A 424 10.37 26.08 -1.35
CA ARG A 424 9.68 27.16 -0.60
C ARG A 424 9.34 28.32 -1.53
N ARG A 425 8.12 28.83 -1.42
CA ARG A 425 7.71 30.05 -2.13
C ARG A 425 8.39 31.24 -1.49
N MET A 426 9.21 31.94 -2.27
CA MET A 426 9.94 33.12 -1.86
C MET A 426 9.43 34.41 -2.49
N GLY A 427 8.39 34.35 -3.33
CA GLY A 427 7.83 35.56 -3.94
C GLY A 427 6.74 35.30 -4.97
N ARG A 428 6.33 36.38 -5.63
CA ARG A 428 5.46 36.40 -6.80
C ARG A 428 6.11 37.19 -7.92
N GLY A 429 5.84 36.78 -9.15
CA GLY A 429 6.26 37.49 -10.35
C GLY A 429 5.21 37.38 -11.46
N ARG A 430 5.49 38.05 -12.57
CA ARG A 430 4.68 37.98 -13.79
C ARG A 430 5.55 37.53 -14.95
N LEU A 431 5.07 36.58 -15.75
CA LEU A 431 5.82 36.18 -16.95
C LEU A 431 5.79 37.29 -18.00
N VAL A 432 6.96 37.63 -18.51
CA VAL A 432 7.18 38.63 -19.56
C VAL A 432 7.89 37.96 -20.74
N ALA A 433 7.46 38.26 -21.96
CA ALA A 433 8.15 37.79 -23.17
C ALA A 433 9.12 38.89 -23.64
N ILE A 434 10.38 38.53 -23.86
CA ILE A 434 11.42 39.41 -24.36
C ILE A 434 11.99 38.78 -25.63
N GLY A 435 11.53 39.26 -26.79
CA GLY A 435 11.83 38.63 -28.07
C GLY A 435 11.25 37.21 -28.12
N ASP A 436 12.12 36.23 -28.37
CA ASP A 436 11.75 34.80 -28.41
C ASP A 436 11.91 34.09 -27.05
N ALA A 437 12.41 34.79 -26.03
CA ALA A 437 12.66 34.23 -24.70
C ALA A 437 11.59 34.67 -23.69
N VAL A 438 11.40 33.85 -22.66
CA VAL A 438 10.50 34.14 -21.54
C VAL A 438 11.32 34.47 -20.31
N GLY A 439 10.98 35.56 -19.65
CA GLY A 439 11.48 35.92 -18.34
C GLY A 439 10.35 36.04 -17.33
N VAL A 440 10.72 36.18 -16.06
CA VAL A 440 9.81 36.53 -14.97
C VAL A 440 10.20 37.90 -14.43
N GLN A 441 9.24 38.83 -14.44
CA GLN A 441 9.38 40.09 -13.73
C GLN A 441 9.00 39.88 -12.27
N VAL A 442 9.92 40.16 -11.35
CA VAL A 442 9.69 40.03 -9.92
C VAL A 442 8.71 41.12 -9.48
N GLU A 443 7.59 40.75 -8.85
CA GLU A 443 6.63 41.72 -8.30
C GLU A 443 6.87 41.95 -6.81
N ARG A 444 7.09 40.85 -6.08
CA ARG A 444 7.34 40.87 -4.64
C ARG A 444 8.20 39.68 -4.25
N LEU A 445 9.21 39.93 -3.43
CA LEU A 445 9.97 38.89 -2.74
C LEU A 445 9.55 38.87 -1.27
N ALA A 446 9.33 37.68 -0.73
CA ALA A 446 9.04 37.41 0.67
C ALA A 446 10.35 37.22 1.44
N LEU A 447 11.23 38.23 1.39
CA LEU A 447 12.52 38.15 2.08
C LEU A 447 12.46 38.58 3.56
N ASP A 448 11.33 39.13 4.06
CA ASP A 448 11.30 39.78 5.40
C ASP A 448 10.09 39.45 6.32
N GLU A 449 9.24 38.46 6.03
CA GLU A 449 8.06 38.16 6.89
C GLU A 449 8.30 37.06 7.95
N GLY A 450 9.48 37.04 8.56
CA GLY A 450 9.83 36.13 9.66
C GLY A 450 9.59 36.66 11.07
N ARG A 451 9.03 37.87 11.24
CA ARG A 451 9.00 38.53 12.57
C ARG A 451 7.78 39.39 12.94
N ALA A 452 6.65 39.29 12.23
CA ALA A 452 5.43 40.01 12.59
C ALA A 452 4.26 39.04 12.74
N GLY A 453 3.96 38.62 13.98
CA GLY A 453 2.74 37.87 14.30
C GLY A 453 2.86 36.91 15.47
N ASP A 454 3.37 37.37 16.62
CA ASP A 454 2.97 36.83 17.93
C ASP A 454 3.19 37.95 18.96
N ASP A 455 2.14 38.74 19.19
CA ASP A 455 1.96 39.65 20.35
C ASP A 455 0.47 39.70 20.68
#